data_AF-A0A0M0LB70-F1
#
_entry.id   AF-A0A0M0LB70-F1
#
_cell.length_a   1.000
_cell.length_b   1.000
_cell.length_c   1.000
_cell.angle_alpha   90.00
_cell.angle_beta   90.00
_cell.angle_gamma   90.00
#
_symmetry.space_group_name_H-M   'P 1'
#
loop_
_entity.id
_entity.type
_entity.pdbx_description
1 polymer ?
#
loop_
_entity_poly.entity_id
_entity_poly.type
_entity_poly.pdbx_seq_one_letter_code
_entity_poly.pdbx_strand_id
1 'polypeptide(L)'
;MDWSKTKTIFIIVFSLLNAFLYSLYVNRYNEDQDVEKVGEASLEERLEDENITVKGLPAKNEKISYMSGQIKRFKPTDLKKMGNQHYDITNGSIRTLKFEKPIALRNINDATSFAEFMQKYVYAGETYTLWRIDEEKREATFFQQIDNRVIYFNKNARVTLHWNKDLAVTDYEQTMFESLDAFGEKSTVFTASEAIKVLYEKGLLKQDSKINKPQLGYYTFAPLIETQVLAPTWHIRVEFAEGDEADYFVNAVDGQVIDMQAIENDKKLDRNKELESE
;
A
#
# COMPACT_ATOMS: atom_id res chain seq x y z
N MET A 1 -37.61 4.14 41.68
CA MET A 1 -37.14 4.33 40.30
C MET A 1 -37.94 3.42 39.41
N ASP A 2 -38.75 3.97 38.49
CA ASP A 2 -39.66 3.20 37.64
C ASP A 2 -38.88 2.38 36.60
N TRP A 3 -38.53 1.16 36.99
CA TRP A 3 -37.73 0.23 36.20
C TRP A 3 -38.41 -0.18 34.89
N SER A 4 -39.74 -0.22 34.86
CA SER A 4 -40.52 -0.44 33.64
C SER A 4 -40.39 0.72 32.65
N LYS A 5 -40.45 1.97 33.10
CA LYS A 5 -40.32 3.16 32.25
C LYS A 5 -38.94 3.27 31.62
N THR A 6 -37.89 2.97 32.41
CA THR A 6 -36.50 3.00 31.93
C THR A 6 -36.24 1.96 30.84
N LYS A 7 -36.82 0.75 30.97
CA LYS A 7 -36.73 -0.30 29.95
C LYS A 7 -37.42 0.07 28.64
N THR A 8 -38.62 0.64 28.72
CA THR A 8 -39.37 1.06 27.53
C THR A 8 -38.63 2.15 26.76
N ILE A 9 -38.05 3.13 27.45
CA ILE A 9 -37.24 4.18 26.83
C ILE A 9 -36.02 3.58 26.13
N PHE A 10 -35.33 2.62 26.77
CA PHE A 10 -34.15 1.98 26.19
C PHE A 10 -34.47 1.20 24.90
N ILE A 11 -35.60 0.49 24.86
CA ILE A 11 -36.06 -0.24 23.67
C ILE A 11 -36.38 0.73 22.52
N ILE A 12 -37.01 1.87 22.82
CA ILE A 12 -37.36 2.88 21.81
C ILE A 12 -36.10 3.53 21.24
N VAL A 13 -35.17 3.95 22.09
CA VAL A 13 -33.91 4.57 21.66
C VAL A 13 -33.06 3.59 20.84
N PHE A 14 -32.96 2.33 21.27
CA PHE A 14 -32.25 1.29 20.51
C PHE A 14 -32.91 1.03 19.15
N SER A 15 -34.23 1.01 19.09
CA SER A 15 -34.96 0.85 17.81
C SER A 15 -34.73 2.02 16.86
N LEU A 16 -34.75 3.26 17.37
CA LEU A 16 -34.46 4.45 16.56
C LEU A 16 -33.03 4.45 16.03
N LEU A 17 -32.05 4.06 16.86
CA LEU A 17 -30.66 3.91 16.43
C LEU A 17 -30.51 2.84 15.35
N ASN A 18 -31.15 1.68 15.50
CA ASN A 18 -31.11 0.63 14.48
C ASN A 18 -31.79 1.05 13.18
N ALA A 19 -32.92 1.77 13.24
CA ALA A 19 -33.55 2.32 12.05
C ALA A 19 -32.65 3.34 11.34
N PHE A 20 -31.96 4.19 12.11
CA PHE A 20 -30.97 5.12 11.57
C PHE A 20 -29.78 4.40 10.92
N LEU A 21 -29.21 3.39 11.59
CA LEU A 21 -28.14 2.55 11.04
C LEU A 21 -28.58 1.80 9.79
N TYR A 22 -29.80 1.27 9.77
CA TYR A 22 -30.38 0.62 8.60
C TYR A 22 -30.57 1.61 7.45
N SER A 23 -31.04 2.83 7.74
CA SER A 23 -31.15 3.89 6.74
C SER A 23 -29.78 4.27 6.15
N LEU A 24 -28.73 4.38 6.98
CA LEU A 24 -27.37 4.60 6.51
C LEU A 24 -26.86 3.43 5.65
N TYR A 25 -27.13 2.20 6.08
CA TYR A 25 -26.77 1.00 5.35
C TYR A 25 -27.45 0.93 3.98
N VAL A 26 -28.76 1.17 3.90
CA VAL A 26 -29.52 1.19 2.65
C VAL A 26 -29.11 2.36 1.76
N ASN A 27 -28.87 3.55 2.32
CA ASN A 27 -28.42 4.69 1.52
C ASN A 27 -27.06 4.41 0.86
N ARG A 28 -26.12 3.85 1.62
CA ARG A 28 -24.82 3.42 1.09
C ARG A 28 -24.97 2.30 0.05
N TYR A 29 -25.79 1.29 0.35
CA TYR A 29 -26.04 0.17 -0.58
C TYR A 29 -26.71 0.60 -1.89
N ASN A 30 -27.60 1.60 -1.85
CA ASN A 30 -28.27 2.13 -3.03
C ASN A 30 -27.38 3.13 -3.81
N GLU A 31 -26.54 3.92 -3.13
CA GLU A 31 -25.50 4.72 -3.79
C GLU A 31 -24.52 3.84 -4.58
N ASP A 32 -24.25 2.62 -4.10
CA ASP A 32 -23.38 1.64 -4.76
C ASP A 32 -24.04 0.89 -5.95
N GLN A 33 -25.38 0.92 -6.11
CA GLN A 33 -26.10 0.20 -7.17
C GLN A 33 -26.82 1.07 -8.22
N ASP A 34 -26.99 2.37 -7.99
CA ASP A 34 -27.88 3.19 -8.83
C ASP A 34 -27.25 4.52 -9.29
N VAL A 35 -26.10 4.44 -9.96
CA VAL A 35 -25.53 5.59 -10.70
C VAL A 35 -25.28 5.26 -12.17
N GLU A 36 -26.32 4.79 -12.85
CA GLU A 36 -26.59 5.27 -14.21
C GLU A 36 -27.68 6.35 -14.08
N LYS A 37 -27.28 7.55 -13.65
CA LYS A 37 -28.15 8.71 -13.73
C LYS A 37 -28.43 8.97 -15.21
N VAL A 38 -29.66 8.66 -15.61
CA VAL A 38 -30.21 8.97 -16.93
C VAL A 38 -30.07 10.49 -17.18
N GLY A 39 -29.02 10.89 -17.90
CA GLY A 39 -28.73 12.27 -18.27
C GLY A 39 -27.32 12.81 -17.92
N GLU A 40 -26.52 12.11 -17.10
CA GLU A 40 -25.09 12.44 -16.93
C GLU A 40 -24.25 11.60 -17.90
N ALA A 41 -23.31 12.22 -18.62
CA ALA A 41 -22.36 11.50 -19.46
C ALA A 41 -21.63 10.44 -18.62
N SER A 42 -21.48 9.24 -19.18
CA SER A 42 -20.76 8.14 -18.53
C SER A 42 -19.33 8.57 -18.18
N LEU A 43 -18.70 7.91 -17.20
CA LEU A 43 -17.31 8.20 -16.88
C LEU A 43 -16.43 8.05 -18.14
N GLU A 44 -16.68 7.01 -18.93
CA GLU A 44 -15.99 6.73 -20.17
C GLU A 44 -16.09 7.90 -21.16
N GLU A 45 -17.29 8.45 -21.38
CA GLU A 45 -17.48 9.62 -22.25
C GLU A 45 -16.74 10.86 -21.71
N ARG A 46 -16.80 11.10 -20.39
CA ARG A 46 -16.12 12.25 -19.77
C ARG A 46 -14.60 12.15 -19.85
N LEU A 47 -14.05 10.95 -19.67
CA LEU A 47 -12.62 10.71 -19.86
C LEU A 47 -12.23 10.88 -21.33
N GLU A 48 -13.06 10.45 -22.28
CA GLU A 48 -12.81 10.60 -23.71
C GLU A 48 -12.84 12.08 -24.15
N ASP A 49 -13.81 12.87 -23.66
CA ASP A 49 -13.91 14.31 -23.91
C ASP A 49 -12.66 15.08 -23.43
N GLU A 50 -12.06 14.63 -22.32
CA GLU A 50 -10.82 15.19 -21.78
C GLU A 50 -9.55 14.49 -22.31
N ASN A 51 -9.67 13.61 -23.31
CA ASN A 51 -8.56 12.85 -23.88
C ASN A 51 -7.73 12.08 -22.82
N ILE A 52 -8.39 11.62 -21.76
CA ILE A 52 -7.80 10.81 -20.70
C ILE A 52 -7.90 9.34 -21.11
N THR A 53 -6.75 8.68 -21.26
CA THR A 53 -6.70 7.27 -21.72
C THR A 53 -6.39 6.32 -20.58
N VAL A 54 -7.05 5.15 -20.54
CA VAL A 54 -6.80 4.11 -19.52
C VAL A 54 -6.22 2.85 -20.17
N LYS A 55 -4.98 2.51 -19.81
CA LYS A 55 -4.28 1.32 -20.33
C LYS A 55 -4.74 0.05 -19.62
N GLY A 56 -5.85 -0.51 -20.08
CA GLY A 56 -6.34 -1.82 -19.65
C GLY A 56 -6.94 -1.80 -18.24
N LEU A 57 -8.15 -2.35 -18.11
CA LEU A 57 -8.82 -2.47 -16.83
C LEU A 57 -8.74 -3.92 -16.31
N PRO A 58 -8.47 -4.12 -15.01
CA PRO A 58 -8.59 -5.42 -14.37
C PRO A 58 -10.07 -5.89 -14.33
N ALA A 59 -10.29 -7.16 -13.98
CA ALA A 59 -11.63 -7.74 -13.94
C ALA A 59 -12.54 -7.05 -12.90
N LYS A 60 -13.81 -6.82 -13.26
CA LYS A 60 -14.78 -6.08 -12.44
C LYS A 60 -15.21 -6.77 -11.13
N ASN A 61 -14.97 -8.07 -10.96
CA ASN A 61 -15.58 -8.88 -9.88
C ASN A 61 -14.57 -9.49 -8.92
N GLU A 62 -13.55 -8.73 -8.51
CA GLU A 62 -12.53 -9.22 -7.59
C GLU A 62 -13.03 -9.14 -6.14
N LYS A 63 -13.24 -10.31 -5.51
CA LYS A 63 -13.53 -10.39 -4.07
C LYS A 63 -12.22 -10.42 -3.29
N ILE A 64 -12.07 -9.51 -2.34
CA ILE A 64 -10.84 -9.35 -1.55
C ILE A 64 -11.19 -9.13 -0.08
N SER A 65 -10.34 -9.62 0.80
CA SER A 65 -10.42 -9.39 2.24
C SER A 65 -9.30 -8.45 2.67
N TYR A 66 -9.38 -7.96 3.90
CA TYR A 66 -8.21 -7.42 4.56
C TYR A 66 -7.17 -8.54 4.76
N MET A 67 -5.94 -8.14 5.07
CA MET A 67 -4.89 -9.06 5.51
C MET A 67 -4.47 -8.69 6.92
N SER A 68 -4.16 -9.68 7.75
CA SER A 68 -3.53 -9.48 9.06
C SER A 68 -2.22 -10.24 9.08
N GLY A 69 -1.16 -9.60 9.56
CA GLY A 69 0.15 -10.23 9.59
C GLY A 69 1.01 -9.83 10.77
N GLN A 70 1.85 -10.76 11.20
CA GLN A 70 2.84 -10.52 12.23
C GLN A 70 4.17 -10.13 11.61
N ILE A 71 4.80 -9.09 12.16
CA ILE A 71 6.14 -8.66 11.72
C ILE A 71 7.16 -9.75 12.09
N LYS A 72 7.98 -10.16 11.13
CA LYS A 72 9.03 -11.15 11.35
C LYS A 72 10.08 -10.61 12.31
N ARG A 73 10.37 -11.39 13.34
CA ARG A 73 11.54 -11.21 14.20
C ARG A 73 12.66 -12.11 13.70
N PHE A 74 13.60 -11.54 12.94
CA PHE A 74 14.69 -12.30 12.33
C PHE A 74 15.60 -12.92 13.40
N LYS A 75 16.02 -14.16 13.16
CA LYS A 75 16.97 -14.91 13.99
C LYS A 75 18.26 -15.15 13.21
N PRO A 76 19.41 -15.36 13.89
CA PRO A 76 20.67 -15.72 13.22
C PRO A 76 20.57 -16.92 12.26
N THR A 77 19.63 -17.84 12.51
CA THR A 77 19.37 -19.00 11.66
C THR A 77 18.64 -18.69 10.36
N ASP A 78 17.91 -17.57 10.28
CA ASP A 78 17.23 -17.15 9.04
C ASP A 78 18.23 -16.64 8.00
N LEU A 79 19.37 -16.15 8.46
CA LEU A 79 20.35 -15.46 7.64
C LEU A 79 21.07 -16.46 6.73
N LYS A 80 21.10 -16.18 5.43
CA LYS A 80 21.88 -16.99 4.47
C LYS A 80 23.34 -16.96 4.92
N LYS A 81 23.90 -18.09 5.37
CA LYS A 81 25.30 -18.18 5.78
C LYS A 81 26.22 -17.85 4.62
N MET A 82 26.53 -16.56 4.45
CA MET A 82 27.50 -16.08 3.48
C MET A 82 28.68 -15.55 4.28
N GLY A 83 29.87 -16.11 4.03
CA GLY A 83 31.09 -15.77 4.77
C GLY A 83 31.58 -14.33 4.58
N ASN A 84 30.82 -13.47 3.89
CA ASN A 84 31.13 -12.08 3.60
C ASN A 84 30.09 -11.09 4.15
N GLN A 85 29.24 -11.50 5.11
CA GLN A 85 28.16 -10.68 5.66
C GLN A 85 28.24 -10.59 7.19
N HIS A 86 28.15 -9.37 7.71
CA HIS A 86 27.96 -9.11 9.14
C HIS A 86 26.54 -8.59 9.36
N TYR A 87 25.83 -9.22 10.29
CA TYR A 87 24.43 -8.94 10.57
C TYR A 87 24.29 -8.16 11.86
N ASP A 88 23.62 -7.00 11.80
CA ASP A 88 23.05 -6.35 12.97
C ASP A 88 21.54 -6.58 13.01
N ILE A 89 21.09 -7.34 14.02
CA ILE A 89 19.67 -7.52 14.32
C ILE A 89 19.36 -6.65 15.53
N THR A 90 18.74 -5.50 15.28
CA THR A 90 18.25 -4.59 16.33
C THR A 90 16.72 -4.67 16.38
N ASN A 91 16.16 -4.89 17.58
CA ASN A 91 14.71 -5.01 17.78
C ASN A 91 14.04 -6.03 16.83
N GLY A 92 14.71 -7.13 16.50
CA GLY A 92 14.18 -8.20 15.63
C GLY A 92 14.00 -7.83 14.15
N SER A 93 14.38 -6.63 13.72
CA SER A 93 14.51 -6.28 12.29
C SER A 93 15.98 -6.38 11.87
N ILE A 94 16.24 -6.75 10.62
CA ILE A 94 17.60 -6.68 10.07
C ILE A 94 17.85 -5.22 9.72
N ARG A 95 18.60 -4.52 10.57
CA ARG A 95 18.73 -3.07 10.45
C ARG A 95 19.90 -2.67 9.57
N THR A 96 20.97 -3.46 9.53
CA THR A 96 22.07 -3.21 8.59
C THR A 96 22.84 -4.49 8.33
N LEU A 97 22.90 -4.88 7.07
CA LEU A 97 23.71 -5.99 6.61
C LEU A 97 24.92 -5.47 5.87
N LYS A 98 26.05 -5.30 6.57
CA LYS A 98 27.28 -4.82 5.94
C LYS A 98 27.99 -5.99 5.26
N PHE A 99 28.28 -5.81 3.98
CA PHE A 99 29.16 -6.72 3.27
C PHE A 99 30.62 -6.43 3.62
N GLU A 100 31.39 -7.46 3.97
CA GLU A 100 32.85 -7.33 4.14
C GLU A 100 33.52 -6.83 2.85
N LYS A 101 32.99 -7.29 1.71
CA LYS A 101 33.37 -6.86 0.38
C LYS A 101 32.11 -6.40 -0.36
N PRO A 102 32.01 -5.12 -0.74
CA PRO A 102 30.88 -4.62 -1.51
C PRO A 102 30.64 -5.43 -2.78
N ILE A 103 29.37 -5.58 -3.17
CA ILE A 103 28.96 -6.42 -4.28
C ILE A 103 28.56 -5.54 -5.46
N ALA A 104 29.33 -5.57 -6.54
CA ALA A 104 29.05 -4.81 -7.74
C ALA A 104 27.68 -5.17 -8.33
N LEU A 105 26.86 -4.16 -8.62
CA LEU A 105 25.67 -4.29 -9.45
C LEU A 105 26.11 -4.33 -10.92
N ARG A 106 25.45 -5.16 -11.73
CA ARG A 106 25.76 -5.26 -13.16
C ARG A 106 25.43 -3.96 -13.90
N ASN A 107 24.27 -3.37 -13.59
CA ASN A 107 23.82 -2.10 -14.15
C ASN A 107 22.73 -1.49 -13.25
N ILE A 108 22.92 -0.28 -12.76
CA ILE A 108 21.93 0.42 -11.91
C ILE A 108 20.70 0.91 -12.68
N ASN A 109 20.78 1.01 -14.01
CA ASN A 109 19.66 1.42 -14.85
C ASN A 109 18.80 0.23 -15.30
N ASP A 110 19.13 -0.98 -14.85
CA ASP A 110 18.44 -2.23 -15.19
C ASP A 110 17.84 -2.86 -13.93
N ALA A 111 16.51 -2.83 -13.84
CA ALA A 111 15.76 -3.45 -12.74
C ALA A 111 16.10 -4.95 -12.56
N THR A 112 16.51 -5.64 -13.63
CA THR A 112 16.92 -7.04 -13.57
C THR A 112 18.18 -7.24 -12.72
N SER A 113 19.12 -6.30 -12.78
CA SER A 113 20.36 -6.35 -11.98
C SER A 113 20.06 -6.31 -10.48
N PHE A 114 19.05 -5.53 -10.09
CA PHE A 114 18.56 -5.49 -8.72
C PHE A 114 17.82 -6.77 -8.32
N ALA A 115 16.97 -7.31 -9.19
CA ALA A 115 16.25 -8.56 -8.93
C ALA A 115 17.22 -9.75 -8.70
N GLU A 116 18.27 -9.85 -9.52
CA GLU A 116 19.35 -10.84 -9.35
C GLU A 116 20.06 -10.68 -7.98
N PHE A 117 20.36 -9.44 -7.60
CA PHE A 117 20.96 -9.14 -6.29
C PHE A 117 20.04 -9.60 -5.14
N MET A 118 18.76 -9.22 -5.20
CA MET A 118 17.75 -9.57 -4.20
C MET A 118 17.63 -11.09 -4.03
N GLN A 119 17.49 -11.83 -5.14
CA GLN A 119 17.36 -13.28 -5.11
C GLN A 119 18.57 -13.96 -4.48
N LYS A 120 19.78 -13.48 -4.80
CA LYS A 120 21.02 -14.10 -4.34
C LYS A 120 21.33 -13.75 -2.89
N TYR A 121 21.34 -12.47 -2.55
CA TYR A 121 21.94 -11.97 -1.31
C TYR A 121 20.93 -11.64 -0.21
N VAL A 122 19.67 -11.40 -0.55
CA VAL A 122 18.63 -11.02 0.41
C VAL A 122 17.80 -12.24 0.82
N TYR A 123 17.32 -12.26 2.07
CA TYR A 123 16.44 -13.32 2.56
C TYR A 123 15.07 -13.18 1.89
N ALA A 124 14.57 -14.25 1.27
CA ALA A 124 13.31 -14.24 0.51
C ALA A 124 13.19 -13.04 -0.45
N GLY A 125 14.30 -12.62 -1.07
CA GLY A 125 14.37 -11.39 -1.87
C GLY A 125 13.43 -11.39 -3.08
N GLU A 126 13.06 -12.57 -3.58
CA GLU A 126 12.06 -12.78 -4.63
C GLU A 126 10.64 -12.36 -4.23
N THR A 127 10.37 -12.23 -2.93
CA THR A 127 9.08 -11.75 -2.40
C THR A 127 8.98 -10.23 -2.36
N TYR A 128 9.97 -9.51 -2.88
CA TYR A 128 9.99 -8.06 -2.96
C TYR A 128 10.01 -7.58 -4.41
N THR A 129 9.35 -6.46 -4.68
CA THR A 129 9.39 -5.81 -5.98
C THR A 129 10.07 -4.44 -5.88
N LEU A 130 10.80 -4.06 -6.91
CA LEU A 130 11.46 -2.77 -7.00
C LEU A 130 10.40 -1.66 -7.09
N TRP A 131 10.49 -0.69 -6.19
CA TRP A 131 9.59 0.47 -6.17
C TRP A 131 10.28 1.71 -6.75
N ARG A 132 11.48 2.02 -6.26
CA ARG A 132 12.19 3.25 -6.62
C ARG A 132 13.70 3.06 -6.56
N ILE A 133 14.40 3.72 -7.48
CA ILE A 133 15.85 3.93 -7.46
C ILE A 133 16.07 5.43 -7.26
N ASP A 134 16.91 5.80 -6.29
CA ASP A 134 17.33 7.17 -6.04
C ASP A 134 18.87 7.22 -6.18
N GLU A 135 19.33 7.65 -7.36
CA GLU A 135 20.76 7.67 -7.69
C GLU A 135 21.55 8.69 -6.87
N GLU A 136 20.92 9.81 -6.49
CA GLU A 136 21.56 10.87 -5.70
C GLU A 136 21.90 10.36 -4.29
N LYS A 137 20.92 9.69 -3.66
CA LYS A 137 21.12 9.04 -2.36
C LYS A 137 21.83 7.69 -2.45
N ARG A 138 21.96 7.13 -3.66
CA ARG A 138 22.46 5.77 -3.93
C ARG A 138 21.70 4.71 -3.14
N GLU A 139 20.38 4.77 -3.23
CA GLU A 139 19.48 3.82 -2.59
C GLU A 139 18.42 3.25 -3.53
N ALA A 140 18.05 2.00 -3.32
CA ALA A 140 16.95 1.36 -4.04
C ALA A 140 15.98 0.77 -3.02
N THR A 141 14.70 1.13 -3.17
CA THR A 141 13.63 0.71 -2.28
C THR A 141 12.79 -0.37 -2.94
N PHE A 142 12.51 -1.43 -2.18
CA PHE A 142 11.67 -2.55 -2.58
C PHE A 142 10.58 -2.77 -1.54
N PHE A 143 9.37 -3.09 -2.00
CA PHE A 143 8.27 -3.46 -1.11
C PHE A 143 7.94 -4.95 -1.25
N GLN A 144 7.62 -5.58 -0.13
CA GLN A 144 7.16 -6.97 -0.09
C GLN A 144 5.84 -7.08 -0.87
N GLN A 145 5.65 -8.21 -1.54
CA GLN A 145 4.42 -8.58 -2.21
C GLN A 145 3.90 -9.92 -1.71
N ILE A 146 2.58 -10.09 -1.73
CA ILE A 146 1.88 -11.34 -1.45
C ILE A 146 0.87 -11.60 -2.56
N ASP A 147 0.86 -12.80 -3.14
CA ASP A 147 -0.02 -13.15 -4.27
C ASP A 147 0.03 -12.12 -5.41
N ASN A 148 1.24 -11.64 -5.75
CA ASN A 148 1.51 -10.59 -6.73
C ASN A 148 0.90 -9.21 -6.40
N ARG A 149 0.57 -8.97 -5.14
CA ARG A 149 0.03 -7.69 -4.63
C ARG A 149 1.03 -7.03 -3.69
N VAL A 150 1.42 -5.81 -4.03
CA VAL A 150 2.44 -5.05 -3.28
C VAL A 150 1.86 -4.52 -1.98
N ILE A 151 2.66 -4.52 -0.92
CA ILE A 151 2.36 -3.87 0.36
C ILE A 151 2.98 -2.47 0.34
N TYR A 152 2.19 -1.49 -0.06
CA TYR A 152 2.63 -0.12 -0.30
C TYR A 152 3.04 0.59 1.00
N PHE A 153 4.21 1.23 0.99
CA PHE A 153 4.72 2.16 2.02
C PHE A 153 4.67 1.62 3.46
N ASN A 154 4.83 0.30 3.63
CA ASN A 154 4.97 -0.30 4.95
C ASN A 154 6.46 -0.45 5.32
N LYS A 155 6.86 0.24 6.38
CA LYS A 155 8.23 0.18 6.93
C LYS A 155 8.65 -1.21 7.42
N ASN A 156 7.70 -2.11 7.66
CA ASN A 156 7.91 -3.46 8.13
C ASN A 156 7.84 -4.51 6.99
N ALA A 157 7.70 -4.06 5.75
CA ALA A 157 7.59 -4.91 4.57
C ALA A 157 8.45 -4.33 3.43
N ARG A 158 9.67 -3.91 3.76
CA ARG A 158 10.56 -3.14 2.89
C ARG A 158 11.99 -3.64 2.94
N VAL A 159 12.66 -3.60 1.80
CA VAL A 159 14.13 -3.65 1.69
C VAL A 159 14.64 -2.34 1.12
N THR A 160 15.70 -1.81 1.73
CA THR A 160 16.43 -0.65 1.21
C THR A 160 17.88 -1.08 0.97
N LEU A 161 18.32 -1.04 -0.29
CA LEU A 161 19.70 -1.32 -0.68
C LEU A 161 20.49 -0.02 -0.74
N HIS A 162 21.75 -0.03 -0.32
CA HIS A 162 22.67 1.10 -0.42
C HIS A 162 23.93 0.72 -1.20
N TRP A 163 24.38 1.60 -2.11
CA TRP A 163 25.62 1.38 -2.86
C TRP A 163 26.60 2.55 -2.79
N ASN A 164 27.86 2.24 -3.07
CA ASN A 164 28.95 3.21 -3.12
C ASN A 164 29.11 3.84 -4.52
N LYS A 165 30.10 4.72 -4.67
CA LYS A 165 30.39 5.41 -5.94
C LYS A 165 30.84 4.46 -7.07
N ASP A 166 31.31 3.27 -6.72
CA ASP A 166 31.73 2.23 -7.67
C ASP A 166 30.56 1.30 -8.06
N LEU A 167 29.32 1.69 -7.77
CA LEU A 167 28.10 0.91 -8.03
C LEU A 167 28.08 -0.46 -7.35
N ALA A 168 28.79 -0.58 -6.22
CA ALA A 168 28.80 -1.79 -5.41
C ALA A 168 27.94 -1.62 -4.15
N VAL A 169 27.03 -2.56 -3.93
CA VAL A 169 26.17 -2.61 -2.74
C VAL A 169 27.04 -2.82 -1.51
N THR A 170 26.98 -1.87 -0.59
CA THR A 170 27.74 -1.89 0.67
C THR A 170 26.94 -2.53 1.79
N ASP A 171 25.64 -2.29 1.79
CA ASP A 171 24.73 -2.76 2.81
C ASP A 171 23.26 -2.71 2.37
N TYR A 172 22.42 -3.33 3.19
CA TYR A 172 20.98 -3.21 3.06
C TYR A 172 20.26 -3.32 4.41
N GLU A 173 19.05 -2.77 4.46
CA GLU A 173 18.09 -2.93 5.55
C GLU A 173 16.94 -3.82 5.08
N GLN A 174 16.44 -4.71 5.94
CA GLN A 174 15.34 -5.60 5.61
C GLN A 174 14.34 -5.74 6.75
N THR A 175 13.07 -5.58 6.38
CA THR A 175 11.91 -5.85 7.21
C THR A 175 10.90 -6.70 6.43
N MET A 176 10.20 -7.59 7.13
CA MET A 176 9.30 -8.55 6.50
C MET A 176 8.15 -8.91 7.43
N PHE A 177 7.01 -9.30 6.86
CA PHE A 177 5.98 -10.07 7.58
C PHE A 177 6.34 -11.56 7.63
N GLU A 178 6.20 -12.19 8.80
CA GLU A 178 6.38 -13.64 8.98
C GLU A 178 5.21 -14.43 8.40
N SER A 179 3.99 -13.96 8.66
CA SER A 179 2.77 -14.47 8.05
C SER A 179 1.85 -13.32 7.69
N LEU A 180 1.05 -13.54 6.65
CA LEU A 180 -0.01 -12.65 6.21
C LEU A 180 -1.20 -13.54 5.85
N ASP A 181 -2.25 -13.44 6.66
CA ASP A 181 -3.45 -14.25 6.54
C ASP A 181 -4.64 -13.37 6.20
N ALA A 182 -5.61 -13.92 5.47
CA ALA A 182 -6.87 -13.24 5.20
C ALA A 182 -7.56 -12.90 6.52
N PHE A 183 -7.98 -11.65 6.67
CA PHE A 183 -8.67 -11.14 7.84
C PHE A 183 -10.04 -10.59 7.45
N GLY A 184 -11.07 -11.07 8.16
CA GLY A 184 -12.47 -10.75 7.84
C GLY A 184 -12.99 -11.49 6.61
N GLU A 185 -14.22 -11.16 6.22
CA GLU A 185 -14.86 -11.75 5.05
C GLU A 185 -14.36 -11.10 3.76
N LYS A 186 -14.35 -11.87 2.66
CA LYS A 186 -14.12 -11.31 1.33
C LYS A 186 -15.35 -10.51 0.92
N SER A 187 -15.19 -9.21 0.75
CA SER A 187 -16.24 -8.33 0.23
C SER A 187 -16.01 -8.02 -1.24
N THR A 188 -17.09 -7.68 -1.93
CA THR A 188 -16.96 -6.90 -3.17
C THR A 188 -16.36 -5.55 -2.78
N VAL A 189 -15.39 -5.11 -3.56
CA VAL A 189 -14.69 -3.83 -3.39
C VAL A 189 -14.92 -2.96 -4.60
N PHE A 190 -14.64 -1.67 -4.46
CA PHE A 190 -14.54 -0.74 -5.58
C PHE A 190 -13.70 -1.37 -6.69
N THR A 191 -14.23 -1.35 -7.89
CA THR A 191 -13.53 -1.68 -9.13
C THR A 191 -12.49 -0.62 -9.45
N ALA A 192 -11.55 -0.97 -10.34
CA ALA A 192 -10.59 0.01 -10.84
C ALA A 192 -11.27 1.21 -11.53
N SER A 193 -12.39 1.00 -12.22
CA SER A 193 -13.17 2.09 -12.85
C SER A 193 -13.76 3.03 -11.81
N GLU A 194 -14.31 2.51 -10.72
CA GLU A 194 -14.84 3.35 -9.63
C GLU A 194 -13.72 4.10 -8.91
N ALA A 195 -12.55 3.49 -8.70
CA ALA A 195 -11.39 4.18 -8.16
C ALA A 195 -10.91 5.32 -9.09
N ILE A 196 -10.89 5.10 -10.42
CA ILE A 196 -10.59 6.16 -11.40
C ILE A 196 -11.65 7.27 -11.34
N LYS A 197 -12.94 6.92 -11.23
CA LYS A 197 -14.04 7.89 -11.06
C LYS A 197 -13.79 8.80 -9.86
N VAL A 198 -13.42 8.23 -8.72
CA VAL A 198 -13.09 9.01 -7.51
C VAL A 198 -11.96 10.00 -7.77
N LEU A 199 -10.89 9.57 -8.44
CA LEU A 199 -9.76 10.47 -8.76
C LEU A 199 -10.18 11.59 -9.72
N TYR A 200 -10.99 11.25 -10.73
CA TYR A 200 -11.52 12.19 -11.70
C TYR A 200 -12.42 13.25 -11.03
N GLU A 201 -13.38 12.82 -10.22
CA GLU A 201 -14.31 13.71 -9.48
C GLU A 201 -13.59 14.61 -8.48
N LYS A 202 -12.43 14.18 -7.96
CA LYS A 202 -11.56 15.00 -7.10
C LYS A 202 -10.65 15.96 -7.88
N GLY A 203 -10.72 15.98 -9.21
CA GLY A 203 -9.87 16.82 -10.06
C GLY A 203 -8.39 16.44 -10.03
N LEU A 204 -8.07 15.18 -9.67
CA LEU A 204 -6.69 14.68 -9.63
C LEU A 204 -6.22 14.17 -11.00
N LEU A 205 -7.15 13.93 -11.91
CA LEU A 205 -6.88 13.59 -13.30
C LEU A 205 -7.06 14.86 -14.14
N LYS A 206 -6.08 15.16 -14.99
CA LYS A 206 -6.10 16.34 -15.86
C LYS A 206 -6.37 15.89 -17.30
N GLN A 207 -6.75 16.85 -18.14
CA GLN A 207 -6.85 16.64 -19.58
C GLN A 207 -5.54 16.06 -20.15
N ASP A 208 -5.67 15.22 -21.17
CA ASP A 208 -4.56 14.58 -21.89
C ASP A 208 -3.71 13.60 -21.05
N SER A 209 -4.17 13.25 -19.84
CA SER A 209 -3.52 12.26 -18.97
C SER A 209 -3.60 10.83 -19.52
N LYS A 210 -2.59 10.02 -19.23
CA LYS A 210 -2.59 8.57 -19.50
C LYS A 210 -2.50 7.81 -18.19
N ILE A 211 -3.51 6.99 -17.93
CA ILE A 211 -3.60 6.15 -16.75
C ILE A 211 -3.02 4.78 -17.10
N ASN A 212 -1.98 4.36 -16.39
CA ASN A 212 -1.43 3.03 -16.52
C ASN A 212 -2.34 2.00 -15.86
N LYS A 213 -2.16 0.71 -16.22
CA LYS A 213 -3.02 -0.37 -15.71
C LYS A 213 -3.13 -0.31 -14.18
N PRO A 214 -4.33 -0.08 -13.62
CA PRO A 214 -4.51 -0.06 -12.17
C PRO A 214 -4.09 -1.38 -11.52
N GLN A 215 -3.37 -1.30 -10.40
CA GLN A 215 -2.84 -2.45 -9.68
C GLN A 215 -3.44 -2.54 -8.29
N LEU A 216 -4.01 -3.70 -7.96
CA LEU A 216 -4.52 -3.96 -6.61
C LEU A 216 -3.36 -4.40 -5.70
N GLY A 217 -3.21 -3.71 -4.58
CA GLY A 217 -2.25 -4.02 -3.54
C GLY A 217 -2.87 -3.85 -2.16
N TYR A 218 -2.00 -3.63 -1.17
CA TYR A 218 -2.43 -3.38 0.20
C TYR A 218 -1.69 -2.16 0.77
N TYR A 219 -2.36 -1.39 1.62
CA TYR A 219 -1.72 -0.40 2.48
C TYR A 219 -1.96 -0.73 3.94
N THR A 220 -1.14 -0.17 4.83
CA THR A 220 -1.27 -0.42 6.27
C THR A 220 -2.26 0.52 6.90
N PHE A 221 -3.36 -0.01 7.44
CA PHE A 221 -4.38 0.79 8.12
C PHE A 221 -3.87 1.32 9.48
N ALA A 222 -3.16 0.49 10.25
CA ALA A 222 -2.62 0.84 11.56
C ALA A 222 -1.19 0.27 11.77
N PRO A 223 -0.12 1.08 11.65
CA PRO A 223 1.26 0.60 11.59
C PRO A 223 1.96 0.46 12.97
N LEU A 224 1.27 0.73 14.08
CA LEU A 224 1.88 0.84 15.42
C LEU A 224 1.79 -0.43 16.28
N ILE A 225 1.18 -1.49 15.75
CA ILE A 225 0.99 -2.77 16.44
C ILE A 225 1.84 -3.87 15.81
N GLU A 226 2.29 -4.85 16.61
CA GLU A 226 3.09 -6.00 16.11
C GLU A 226 2.34 -6.84 15.07
N THR A 227 1.03 -6.95 15.24
CA THR A 227 0.11 -7.54 14.26
C THR A 227 -0.54 -6.42 13.49
N GLN A 228 -0.27 -6.29 12.19
CA GLN A 228 -0.80 -5.19 11.38
C GLN A 228 -1.95 -5.65 10.50
N VAL A 229 -2.97 -4.81 10.39
CA VAL A 229 -4.07 -4.99 9.43
C VAL A 229 -3.76 -4.17 8.18
N LEU A 230 -3.79 -4.83 7.04
CA LEU A 230 -3.59 -4.26 5.72
C LEU A 230 -4.91 -4.22 4.97
N ALA A 231 -5.22 -3.04 4.45
CA ALA A 231 -6.44 -2.78 3.71
C ALA A 231 -6.18 -2.82 2.20
N PRO A 232 -7.08 -3.43 1.40
CA PRO A 232 -6.91 -3.52 -0.04
C PRO A 232 -6.96 -2.13 -0.68
N THR A 233 -6.12 -1.88 -1.68
CA THR A 233 -5.96 -0.54 -2.26
C THR A 233 -5.54 -0.59 -3.71
N TRP A 234 -6.21 0.24 -4.51
CA TRP A 234 -5.84 0.49 -5.89
C TRP A 234 -4.67 1.47 -5.94
N HIS A 235 -3.63 1.07 -6.65
CA HIS A 235 -2.56 1.95 -7.09
C HIS A 235 -2.81 2.31 -8.56
N ILE A 236 -2.90 3.61 -8.82
CA ILE A 236 -3.20 4.18 -10.13
C ILE A 236 -2.08 5.15 -10.47
N ARG A 237 -1.24 4.78 -11.44
CA ARG A 237 -0.19 5.66 -11.96
C ARG A 237 -0.70 6.46 -13.14
N VAL A 238 -0.46 7.76 -13.12
CA VAL A 238 -0.92 8.72 -14.13
C VAL A 238 0.28 9.44 -14.71
N GLU A 239 0.43 9.38 -16.04
CA GLU A 239 1.36 10.16 -16.84
C GLU A 239 0.61 11.41 -17.34
N PHE A 240 1.07 12.61 -17.00
CA PHE A 240 0.49 13.87 -17.47
C PHE A 240 1.14 14.32 -18.79
N ALA A 241 0.44 15.15 -19.55
CA ALA A 241 0.92 15.65 -20.85
C ALA A 241 2.26 16.40 -20.78
N GLU A 242 2.54 17.04 -19.64
CA GLU A 242 3.80 17.78 -19.40
C GLU A 242 4.99 16.84 -19.11
N GLY A 243 4.77 15.52 -19.04
CA GLY A 243 5.79 14.50 -18.78
C GLY A 243 5.93 14.14 -17.29
N ASP A 244 5.20 14.82 -16.41
CA ASP A 244 5.14 14.49 -14.99
C ASP A 244 4.36 13.18 -14.75
N GLU A 245 4.76 12.42 -13.73
CA GLU A 245 4.05 11.23 -13.28
C GLU A 245 3.57 11.40 -11.84
N ALA A 246 2.39 10.85 -11.53
CA ALA A 246 1.88 10.75 -10.16
C ALA A 246 1.35 9.34 -9.86
N ASP A 247 1.59 8.89 -8.63
CA ASP A 247 1.03 7.67 -8.07
C ASP A 247 -0.12 8.03 -7.13
N TYR A 248 -1.33 7.61 -7.45
CA TYR A 248 -2.51 7.75 -6.60
C TYR A 248 -2.90 6.43 -5.96
N PHE A 249 -3.43 6.52 -4.74
CA PHE A 249 -3.85 5.36 -3.96
C PHE A 249 -5.28 5.55 -3.50
N VAL A 250 -6.14 4.57 -3.80
CA VAL A 250 -7.56 4.59 -3.44
C VAL A 250 -7.88 3.33 -2.66
N ASN A 251 -8.39 3.50 -1.43
CA ASN A 251 -8.87 2.39 -0.63
C ASN A 251 -9.98 1.65 -1.38
N ALA A 252 -9.78 0.35 -1.61
CA ALA A 252 -10.72 -0.44 -2.40
C ALA A 252 -12.04 -0.69 -1.65
N VAL A 253 -12.08 -0.54 -0.31
CA VAL A 253 -13.29 -0.83 0.48
C VAL A 253 -14.25 0.35 0.54
N ASP A 254 -13.73 1.58 0.63
CA ASP A 254 -14.55 2.77 0.86
C ASP A 254 -14.28 3.92 -0.12
N GLY A 255 -13.41 3.72 -1.11
CA GLY A 255 -13.11 4.71 -2.13
C GLY A 255 -12.31 5.91 -1.63
N GLN A 256 -11.80 5.92 -0.40
CA GLN A 256 -11.02 7.06 0.09
C GLN A 256 -9.67 7.17 -0.63
N VAL A 257 -9.31 8.37 -1.07
CA VAL A 257 -7.97 8.66 -1.60
C VAL A 257 -7.00 8.78 -0.43
N ILE A 258 -5.93 8.00 -0.48
CA ILE A 258 -4.93 7.89 0.58
C ILE A 258 -3.73 8.77 0.21
N ASP A 259 -3.45 9.79 1.03
CA ASP A 259 -2.23 10.57 0.91
C ASP A 259 -1.06 9.83 1.60
N MET A 260 -0.28 9.11 0.79
CA MET A 260 0.85 8.35 1.30
C MET A 260 2.05 9.23 1.70
N GLN A 261 2.17 10.44 1.15
CA GLN A 261 3.26 11.36 1.50
C GLN A 261 3.03 11.99 2.89
N ALA A 262 1.78 12.36 3.21
CA ALA A 262 1.42 12.78 4.55
C ALA A 262 1.71 11.68 5.59
N ILE A 263 1.38 10.42 5.25
CA ILE A 263 1.62 9.26 6.11
C ILE A 263 3.11 8.99 6.36
N GLU A 264 4.00 9.23 5.40
CA GLU A 264 5.45 9.12 5.63
C GLU A 264 6.00 10.28 6.49
N ASN A 265 5.43 11.48 6.35
CA ASN A 265 5.92 12.71 7.01
C ASN A 265 5.42 12.87 8.45
N ASP A 266 4.16 12.55 8.76
CA ASP A 266 3.65 12.57 10.15
C ASP A 266 4.47 11.63 11.07
N LYS A 267 4.95 10.53 10.49
CA LYS A 267 5.82 9.54 11.17
C LYS A 267 7.25 10.02 11.44
N LYS A 268 7.71 11.10 10.82
CA LYS A 268 8.97 11.75 11.20
C LYS A 268 8.78 12.65 12.42
N LEU A 269 7.60 13.27 12.55
CA LEU A 269 7.28 14.18 13.64
C LEU A 269 7.13 13.46 14.99
N ASP A 270 6.46 12.30 15.01
CA ASP A 270 6.28 11.51 16.23
C ASP A 270 7.60 10.93 16.78
N ARG A 271 8.53 10.57 15.88
CA ARG A 271 9.84 10.02 16.25
C ARG A 271 10.77 11.06 16.88
N ASN A 272 10.67 12.32 16.46
CA ASN A 272 11.45 13.41 17.05
C ASN A 272 10.96 13.75 18.46
N LYS A 273 9.65 13.59 18.74
CA LYS A 273 9.09 13.83 20.07
C LYS A 273 9.51 12.76 21.10
N GLU A 274 9.67 11.50 20.68
CA GLU A 274 10.17 10.45 21.57
C GLU A 274 11.66 10.65 21.93
N LEU A 275 12.49 11.07 20.96
CA LEU A 275 13.92 11.34 21.18
C LEU A 275 14.20 12.62 21.99
N GLU A 276 13.27 13.57 22.03
CA GLU A 276 13.35 14.76 22.90
C GLU A 276 12.87 14.48 24.34
N SER A 277 12.31 13.29 24.60
CA SER A 277 11.80 12.88 25.91
C SER A 277 12.71 11.92 26.69
N GLU A 278 13.85 11.53 26.11
CA GLU A 278 14.97 10.82 26.77
C GLU A 278 16.12 11.78 27.11
#